data_AF-A0A920U205-F1
#
_entry.id   AF-A0A920U205-F1
#
_cell.length_a   1.000
_cell.length_b   1.000
_cell.length_c   1.000
_cell.angle_alpha   90.00
_cell.angle_beta   90.00
_cell.angle_gamma   90.00
#
_symmetry.space_group_name_H-M   'P 1'
#
loop_
_entity.id
_entity.type
_entity.pdbx_description
1 polymer ?
#
loop_
_entity_poly.entity_id
_entity_poly.type
_entity_poly.pdbx_seq_one_letter_code
_entity_poly.pdbx_strand_id
1 'polypeptide(L)'
;MIEIRCETWNDWVFVNLDGNAADFSAHIEPLVNKLDGYDLSALNFGTELEFDIHANWKLAIENFIEPYHVFSCHPWLNSFVAMAERSPPTFENHILSCGYEFKETDPPRGEGLPYFPNLPSDKKRRGDWYVLFPNFAFEIFPGPLPLLWRHHQGLIDVKNRSDYTLSATAQIVINTQRHAMWS
;
A
#
# COMPACT_ATOMS: atom_id res chain seq x y z
N MET A 1 4.28 27.50 -19.46
CA MET A 1 4.11 26.22 -18.74
C MET A 1 5.19 26.19 -17.65
N ILE A 2 4.87 25.75 -16.44
CA ILE A 2 5.87 25.59 -15.37
C ILE A 2 6.33 24.14 -15.40
N GLU A 3 7.63 23.91 -15.45
CA GLU A 3 8.20 22.57 -15.34
C GLU A 3 8.16 22.13 -13.88
N ILE A 4 7.76 20.86 -13.66
CA ILE A 4 7.67 20.26 -12.34
C ILE A 4 8.52 18.99 -12.35
N ARG A 5 9.34 18.82 -11.31
CA ARG A 5 10.16 17.61 -11.14
C ARG A 5 9.25 16.43 -10.85
N CYS A 6 9.41 15.36 -11.63
CA CYS A 6 8.68 14.12 -11.46
C CYS A 6 9.61 12.92 -11.63
N GLU A 7 9.24 11.82 -10.98
CA GLU A 7 10.00 10.57 -10.98
C GLU A 7 9.00 9.41 -11.10
N THR A 8 9.43 8.31 -11.73
CA THR A 8 8.57 7.14 -11.93
C THR A 8 9.19 5.93 -11.23
N TRP A 9 8.39 5.23 -10.43
CA TRP A 9 8.76 3.97 -9.78
C TRP A 9 7.68 2.92 -10.04
N ASN A 10 8.04 1.86 -10.77
CA ASN A 10 7.08 0.98 -11.45
C ASN A 10 6.12 1.83 -12.30
N ASP A 11 4.80 1.66 -12.15
CA ASP A 11 3.79 2.46 -12.85
C ASP A 11 3.30 3.67 -12.04
N TRP A 12 3.98 4.03 -10.95
CA TRP A 12 3.62 5.19 -10.11
C TRP A 12 4.49 6.40 -10.42
N VAL A 13 3.83 7.54 -10.65
CA VAL A 13 4.47 8.83 -10.87
C VAL A 13 4.41 9.66 -9.59
N PHE A 14 5.58 10.07 -9.11
CA PHE A 14 5.76 10.95 -7.95
C PHE A 14 6.13 12.34 -8.44
N VAL A 15 5.54 13.36 -7.82
CA VAL A 15 5.69 14.76 -8.24
C VAL A 15 6.19 15.57 -7.06
N ASN A 16 7.26 16.35 -7.27
CA ASN A 16 7.77 17.29 -6.28
C ASN A 16 7.55 18.73 -6.75
N LEU A 17 6.60 19.41 -6.11
CA LEU A 17 6.23 20.79 -6.43
C LEU A 17 7.26 21.83 -5.96
N ASP A 18 8.07 21.52 -4.94
CA ASP A 18 9.11 22.44 -4.43
C ASP A 18 10.39 22.40 -5.28
N GLY A 19 10.63 21.30 -6.00
CA GLY A 19 11.80 21.11 -6.85
C GLY A 19 13.10 20.79 -6.09
N ASN A 20 13.21 21.16 -4.81
CA ASN A 20 14.45 21.02 -4.01
C ASN A 20 14.54 19.74 -3.17
N ALA A 21 13.72 18.72 -3.45
CA ALA A 21 13.82 17.46 -2.72
C ALA A 21 15.13 16.74 -3.03
N ALA A 22 15.53 15.84 -2.13
CA ALA A 22 16.63 14.92 -2.36
C ALA A 22 16.41 14.06 -3.61
N ASP A 23 17.42 13.27 -3.96
CA ASP A 23 17.27 12.25 -4.98
C ASP A 23 16.13 11.28 -4.62
N PHE A 24 15.29 10.95 -5.59
CA PHE A 24 14.10 10.14 -5.33
C PHE A 24 14.45 8.67 -5.06
N SER A 25 15.48 8.13 -5.71
CA SER A 25 15.92 6.75 -5.44
C SER A 25 16.44 6.61 -4.01
N ALA A 26 17.19 7.60 -3.52
CA ALA A 26 17.64 7.66 -2.12
C ALA A 26 16.46 7.86 -1.14
N HIS A 27 15.41 8.57 -1.56
CA HIS A 27 14.21 8.75 -0.75
C HIS A 27 13.47 7.41 -0.55
N ILE A 28 13.21 6.66 -1.62
CA ILE A 28 12.43 5.42 -1.54
C ILE A 28 13.26 4.17 -1.18
N GLU A 29 14.59 4.27 -1.11
CA GLU A 29 15.49 3.14 -0.85
C GLU A 29 15.04 2.25 0.34
N PRO A 30 14.65 2.78 1.52
CA PRO A 30 14.24 1.92 2.62
C PRO A 30 12.96 1.13 2.33
N LEU A 31 12.07 1.67 1.48
CA LEU A 31 10.85 0.98 1.04
C LEU A 31 11.23 -0.12 0.03
N VAL A 32 12.05 0.21 -0.96
CA VAL A 32 12.54 -0.75 -1.96
C VAL A 32 13.22 -1.94 -1.29
N ASN A 33 14.06 -1.70 -0.28
CA ASN A 33 14.74 -2.76 0.48
C ASN A 33 13.75 -3.69 1.21
N LYS A 34 12.66 -3.16 1.77
CA LYS A 34 11.63 -3.99 2.42
C LYS A 34 10.83 -4.80 1.40
N LEU A 35 10.69 -4.29 0.19
CA LEU A 35 9.99 -4.92 -0.92
C LEU A 35 10.86 -5.89 -1.73
N ASP A 36 12.12 -6.11 -1.34
CA ASP A 36 13.02 -7.06 -2.02
C ASP A 36 12.38 -8.45 -2.17
N GLY A 37 12.55 -9.08 -3.33
CA GLY A 37 11.92 -10.36 -3.65
C GLY A 37 10.43 -10.29 -4.06
N TYR A 38 9.77 -9.14 -3.96
CA TYR A 38 8.47 -8.92 -4.62
C TYR A 38 8.71 -8.33 -6.02
N ASP A 39 8.32 -9.07 -7.07
CA ASP A 39 8.36 -8.55 -8.44
C ASP A 39 7.15 -7.66 -8.71
N LEU A 40 7.29 -6.36 -8.39
CA LEU A 40 6.24 -5.37 -8.60
C LEU A 40 5.94 -5.12 -10.09
N SER A 41 6.85 -5.49 -11.00
CA SER A 41 6.63 -5.34 -12.45
C SER A 41 5.62 -6.35 -13.00
N ALA A 42 5.31 -7.41 -12.24
CA ALA A 42 4.27 -8.37 -12.58
C ALA A 42 2.85 -7.87 -12.26
N LEU A 43 2.73 -6.75 -11.55
CA LEU A 43 1.45 -6.17 -11.14
C LEU A 43 0.80 -5.43 -12.31
N ASN A 44 -0.51 -5.60 -12.44
CA ASN A 44 -1.33 -4.89 -13.41
C ASN A 44 -2.54 -4.29 -12.70
N PHE A 45 -3.03 -3.16 -13.22
CA PHE A 45 -4.25 -2.54 -12.70
C PHE A 45 -5.43 -3.51 -12.76
N GLY A 46 -6.08 -3.73 -11.62
CA GLY A 46 -7.29 -4.55 -11.51
C GLY A 46 -8.54 -3.67 -11.47
N THR A 47 -8.66 -2.84 -10.42
CA THR A 47 -9.79 -1.90 -10.27
C THR A 47 -9.40 -0.74 -9.36
N GLU A 48 -10.25 0.29 -9.33
CA GLU A 48 -10.13 1.45 -8.45
C GLU A 48 -11.40 1.63 -7.62
N LEU A 49 -11.24 2.10 -6.38
CA LEU A 49 -12.30 2.47 -5.46
C LEU A 49 -12.07 3.90 -4.98
N GLU A 50 -13.12 4.70 -4.97
CA GLU A 50 -13.09 6.10 -4.51
C GLU A 50 -13.92 6.25 -3.24
N PHE A 51 -13.41 7.06 -2.31
CA PHE A 51 -14.02 7.32 -1.01
C PHE A 51 -14.00 8.82 -0.72
N ASP A 52 -15.15 9.35 -0.28
CA ASP A 52 -15.25 10.66 0.34
C ASP A 52 -15.25 10.50 1.86
N ILE A 53 -14.13 10.84 2.49
CA ILE A 53 -13.91 10.69 3.92
C ILE A 53 -14.01 12.08 4.57
N HIS A 54 -15.03 12.28 5.41
CA HIS A 54 -15.20 13.52 6.17
C HIS A 54 -14.30 13.56 7.42
N ALA A 55 -12.99 13.47 7.20
CA ALA A 55 -11.97 13.56 8.23
C ALA A 55 -10.70 14.24 7.71
N ASN A 56 -9.86 14.70 8.65
CA ASN A 56 -8.52 15.14 8.29
C ASN A 56 -7.70 13.97 7.73
N TRP A 57 -6.93 14.20 6.66
CA TRP A 57 -6.12 13.17 6.00
C TRP A 57 -5.16 12.43 6.95
N LYS A 58 -4.66 13.11 8.00
CA LYS A 58 -3.79 12.47 8.99
C LYS A 58 -4.50 11.33 9.72
N LEU A 59 -5.80 11.47 10.01
CA LEU A 59 -6.59 10.43 10.67
C LEU A 59 -6.77 9.20 9.77
N ALA A 60 -6.87 9.38 8.45
CA ALA A 60 -6.92 8.25 7.52
C ALA A 60 -5.61 7.46 7.51
N ILE A 61 -4.47 8.16 7.57
CA ILE A 61 -3.16 7.52 7.66
C ILE A 61 -2.96 6.86 9.03
N GLU A 62 -3.29 7.55 10.13
CA GLU A 62 -3.24 7.00 11.49
C GLU A 62 -4.07 5.71 11.57
N ASN A 63 -5.27 5.68 11.01
CA ASN A 63 -6.10 4.48 10.94
C ASN A 63 -5.42 3.36 10.13
N PHE A 64 -4.73 3.67 9.03
CA PHE A 64 -4.10 2.65 8.20
C PHE A 64 -2.87 1.99 8.84
N ILE A 65 -2.06 2.75 9.57
CA ILE A 65 -0.77 2.28 10.11
C ILE A 65 -0.86 1.60 11.49
N GLU A 66 -2.02 1.71 12.13
CA GLU A 66 -2.26 1.34 13.51
C GLU A 66 -3.10 0.05 13.53
N PRO A 67 -2.58 -1.10 14.00
CA PRO A 67 -3.35 -2.35 14.00
C PRO A 67 -4.28 -2.57 15.21
N TYR A 68 -4.16 -1.82 16.31
CA TYR A 68 -4.94 -1.97 17.54
C TYR A 68 -6.44 -1.91 17.31
N HIS A 69 -6.96 -1.08 16.41
CA HIS A 69 -8.41 -1.08 16.15
C HIS A 69 -8.94 -2.40 15.53
N VAL A 70 -8.07 -3.24 14.96
CA VAL A 70 -8.46 -4.43 14.18
C VAL A 70 -9.24 -5.46 15.01
N PHE A 71 -8.86 -5.69 16.27
CA PHE A 71 -9.57 -6.68 17.11
C PHE A 71 -11.03 -6.31 17.37
N SER A 72 -11.35 -5.01 17.32
CA SER A 72 -12.68 -4.47 17.60
C SER A 72 -13.46 -4.20 16.32
N CYS A 73 -12.83 -3.55 15.33
CA CYS A 73 -13.49 -3.03 14.14
C CYS A 73 -13.50 -4.01 12.96
N HIS A 74 -12.62 -5.02 12.95
CA HIS A 74 -12.50 -5.96 11.84
C HIS A 74 -12.47 -7.43 12.32
N PRO A 75 -13.60 -7.98 12.80
CA PRO A 75 -13.67 -9.35 13.31
C PRO A 75 -13.13 -10.41 12.34
N TRP A 76 -13.38 -10.22 11.04
CA TRP A 76 -12.86 -11.10 9.99
C TRP A 76 -11.34 -10.99 9.80
N LEU A 77 -10.76 -9.79 9.84
CA LEU A 77 -9.29 -9.66 9.77
C LEU A 77 -8.61 -10.21 11.02
N ASN A 78 -9.23 -10.04 12.19
CA ASN A 78 -8.72 -10.55 13.46
C ASN A 78 -8.78 -12.08 13.56
N SER A 79 -9.63 -12.77 12.78
CA SER A 79 -9.69 -14.24 12.78
C SER A 79 -8.49 -14.89 12.09
N PHE A 80 -7.78 -14.18 11.22
CA PHE A 80 -6.56 -14.68 10.57
C PHE A 80 -5.33 -14.52 11.45
N VAL A 81 -5.16 -13.31 11.99
CA VAL A 81 -4.05 -12.97 12.87
C VAL A 81 -4.58 -12.13 14.02
N ALA A 82 -4.60 -12.75 15.20
CA ALA A 82 -5.00 -12.09 16.43
C ALA A 82 -4.09 -10.88 16.70
N MET A 83 -4.64 -9.83 17.32
CA MET A 83 -3.89 -8.60 17.61
C MET A 83 -2.56 -8.85 18.35
N ALA A 84 -2.53 -9.81 19.27
CA ALA A 84 -1.33 -10.15 20.03
C ALA A 84 -0.19 -10.76 19.19
N GLU A 85 -0.49 -11.22 17.98
CA GLU A 85 0.47 -11.85 17.05
C GLU A 85 0.96 -10.87 15.97
N ARG A 86 0.50 -9.61 15.99
CA ARG A 86 0.90 -8.57 15.02
C ARG A 86 2.19 -7.89 15.46
N SER A 87 3.03 -7.52 14.49
CA SER A 87 4.25 -6.78 14.77
C SER A 87 3.92 -5.32 15.09
N PRO A 88 4.66 -4.67 16.01
CA PRO A 88 4.53 -3.23 16.21
C PRO A 88 4.99 -2.48 14.95
N PRO A 89 4.46 -1.26 14.70
CA PRO A 89 4.94 -0.44 13.60
C PRO A 89 6.41 -0.03 13.83
N THR A 90 7.14 0.02 12.73
CA THR A 90 8.53 0.49 12.64
C THR A 90 8.56 1.76 11.81
N PHE A 91 9.44 2.69 12.16
CA PHE A 91 9.60 3.94 11.45
C PHE A 91 11.07 4.14 11.08
N GLU A 92 11.34 4.26 9.79
CA GLU A 92 12.66 4.41 9.21
C GLU A 92 12.64 5.60 8.25
N ASN A 93 13.32 6.68 8.63
CA ASN A 93 13.32 7.96 7.94
C ASN A 93 11.91 8.58 7.80
N HIS A 94 11.23 8.32 6.68
CA HIS A 94 9.90 8.83 6.34
C HIS A 94 8.99 7.69 5.86
N ILE A 95 9.39 6.45 6.16
CA ILE A 95 8.65 5.23 5.84
C ILE A 95 8.24 4.57 7.15
N LEU A 96 6.94 4.36 7.30
CA LEU A 96 6.39 3.54 8.36
C LEU A 96 6.04 2.17 7.78
N SER A 97 6.39 1.09 8.49
CA SER A 97 5.96 -0.26 8.12
C SER A 97 5.45 -1.06 9.31
N CYS A 98 4.40 -1.85 9.09
CA CYS A 98 3.83 -2.77 10.07
C CYS A 98 3.55 -4.11 9.37
N GLY A 99 3.58 -5.23 10.10
CA GLY A 99 3.43 -6.54 9.46
C GLY A 99 2.87 -7.60 10.38
N TYR A 100 2.49 -8.71 9.76
CA TYR A 100 1.82 -9.84 10.40
C TYR A 100 2.09 -11.12 9.62
N GLU A 101 2.04 -12.27 10.29
CA GLU A 101 2.21 -13.57 9.64
C GLU A 101 0.93 -14.38 9.77
N PHE A 102 0.40 -14.84 8.65
CA PHE A 102 -0.75 -15.72 8.60
C PHE A 102 -0.34 -17.14 9.01
N LYS A 103 -1.17 -17.82 9.80
CA LYS A 103 -0.97 -19.24 10.14
C LYS A 103 -1.13 -20.12 8.91
N GLU A 104 -2.09 -19.78 8.06
CA GLU A 104 -2.40 -20.44 6.79
C GLU A 104 -2.66 -19.37 5.73
N THR A 105 -2.27 -19.63 4.48
CA THR A 105 -2.57 -18.70 3.37
C THR A 105 -4.09 -18.56 3.22
N ASP A 106 -4.60 -17.33 3.20
CA ASP A 106 -6.03 -17.04 3.13
C ASP A 106 -6.65 -17.60 1.83
N PRO A 107 -7.46 -18.67 1.86
CA PRO A 107 -8.00 -19.27 0.64
C PRO A 107 -8.95 -18.34 -0.17
N PRO A 108 -9.81 -17.50 0.43
CA PRO A 108 -10.72 -16.64 -0.35
C PRO A 108 -10.08 -15.39 -0.98
N ARG A 109 -8.91 -14.90 -0.55
CA ARG A 109 -8.34 -13.66 -1.14
C ARG A 109 -7.56 -13.97 -2.42
N GLY A 110 -8.10 -13.51 -3.54
CA GLY A 110 -7.41 -13.64 -4.82
C GLY A 110 -7.56 -15.00 -5.48
N GLU A 111 -8.60 -15.75 -5.14
CA GLU A 111 -8.86 -17.05 -5.74
C GLU A 111 -8.76 -16.98 -7.27
N GLY A 112 -7.94 -17.85 -7.87
CA GLY A 112 -7.67 -17.88 -9.31
C GLY A 112 -6.55 -16.97 -9.83
N LEU A 113 -5.95 -16.12 -8.99
CA LEU A 113 -4.80 -15.30 -9.37
C LEU A 113 -3.46 -16.05 -9.16
N PRO A 114 -2.38 -15.67 -9.87
CA PRO A 114 -1.04 -16.20 -9.64
C PRO A 114 -0.33 -15.53 -8.45
N TYR A 115 0.44 -16.31 -7.70
CA TYR A 115 1.41 -15.79 -6.72
C TYR A 115 2.54 -15.00 -7.41
N PHE A 116 3.17 -14.09 -6.67
CA PHE A 116 4.40 -13.45 -7.14
C PHE A 116 5.44 -14.50 -7.58
N PRO A 117 6.11 -14.31 -8.72
CA PRO A 117 7.16 -15.22 -9.17
C PRO A 117 8.30 -15.25 -8.15
N ASN A 118 8.84 -16.44 -7.88
CA ASN A 118 10.05 -16.64 -7.07
C ASN A 118 9.99 -16.05 -5.64
N LEU A 119 8.78 -15.86 -5.08
CA LEU A 119 8.64 -15.28 -3.75
C LEU A 119 9.30 -16.18 -2.68
N PRO A 120 10.18 -15.62 -1.81
CA PRO A 120 10.79 -16.36 -0.70
C PRO A 120 9.74 -17.00 0.21
N SER A 121 10.06 -18.16 0.79
CA SER A 121 9.10 -18.95 1.57
C SER A 121 8.58 -18.23 2.81
N ASP A 122 9.40 -17.40 3.44
CA ASP A 122 9.08 -16.54 4.58
C ASP A 122 8.08 -15.43 4.21
N LYS A 123 8.06 -14.99 2.95
CA LYS A 123 7.14 -13.95 2.47
C LYS A 123 5.78 -14.48 2.01
N LYS A 124 5.65 -15.79 1.77
CA LYS A 124 4.38 -16.39 1.29
C LYS A 124 3.20 -16.25 2.27
N ARG A 125 3.48 -16.14 3.57
CA ARG A 125 2.48 -15.98 4.63
C ARG A 125 2.53 -14.61 5.29
N ARG A 126 3.40 -13.72 4.82
CA ARG A 126 3.59 -12.41 5.43
C ARG A 126 2.67 -11.40 4.76
N GLY A 127 1.99 -10.61 5.58
CA GLY A 127 1.36 -9.38 5.14
C GLY A 127 2.11 -8.19 5.72
N ASP A 128 2.31 -7.17 4.91
CA ASP A 128 3.05 -5.97 5.29
C ASP A 128 2.32 -4.72 4.77
N TRP A 129 2.19 -3.72 5.65
CA TRP A 129 1.76 -2.37 5.33
C TRP A 129 2.96 -1.43 5.32
N TYR A 130 2.89 -0.44 4.44
CA TYR A 130 3.88 0.60 4.28
C TYR A 130 3.20 1.93 4.05
N VAL A 131 3.72 2.98 4.68
CA VAL A 131 3.39 4.37 4.37
C VAL A 131 4.66 5.12 4.10
N LEU A 132 4.83 5.53 2.85
CA LEU A 132 5.77 6.55 2.42
C LEU A 132 5.08 7.91 2.61
N PHE A 133 5.47 8.62 3.66
CA PHE A 133 4.83 9.88 4.00
C PHE A 133 5.04 10.93 2.90
N PRO A 134 4.04 11.79 2.64
CA PRO A 134 2.76 11.89 3.36
C PRO A 134 1.57 11.22 2.67
N ASN A 135 1.72 10.68 1.46
CA ASN A 135 0.58 10.44 0.56
C ASN A 135 0.68 9.14 -0.26
N PHE A 136 1.58 8.22 0.10
CA PHE A 136 1.67 6.93 -0.54
C PHE A 136 1.62 5.82 0.51
N ALA A 137 0.52 5.07 0.51
CA ALA A 137 0.33 3.88 1.31
C ALA A 137 0.38 2.65 0.40
N PHE A 138 0.79 1.51 0.95
CA PHE A 138 0.99 0.27 0.21
C PHE A 138 0.77 -0.91 1.17
N GLU A 139 -0.01 -1.90 0.76
CA GLU A 139 -0.19 -3.16 1.49
C GLU A 139 0.14 -4.33 0.56
N ILE A 140 0.76 -5.37 1.12
CA ILE A 140 0.85 -6.69 0.49
C ILE A 140 0.15 -7.67 1.41
N PHE A 141 -0.77 -8.43 0.83
CA PHE A 141 -1.37 -9.57 1.51
C PHE A 141 -0.63 -10.86 1.17
N PRO A 142 -0.60 -11.82 2.11
CA PRO A 142 -0.17 -13.16 1.79
C PRO A 142 -1.17 -13.82 0.85
N GLY A 143 -0.69 -14.44 -0.23
CA GLY A 143 -1.56 -15.10 -1.20
C GLY A 143 -1.28 -14.69 -2.65
N PRO A 144 -2.17 -15.09 -3.57
CA PRO A 144 -2.08 -14.75 -4.98
C PRO A 144 -2.55 -13.31 -5.31
N LEU A 145 -3.21 -12.63 -4.36
CA LEU A 145 -3.62 -11.24 -4.52
C LEU A 145 -2.75 -10.31 -3.68
N PRO A 146 -1.76 -9.65 -4.28
CA PRO A 146 -1.21 -8.43 -3.70
C PRO A 146 -2.25 -7.32 -3.82
N LEU A 147 -3.15 -7.20 -2.83
CA LEU A 147 -4.05 -6.05 -2.78
C LEU A 147 -3.24 -4.80 -2.46
N LEU A 148 -2.94 -4.01 -3.49
CA LEU A 148 -2.46 -2.65 -3.34
C LEU A 148 -3.56 -1.82 -2.67
N TRP A 149 -3.18 -1.01 -1.68
CA TRP A 149 -4.01 0.06 -1.15
C TRP A 149 -3.30 1.39 -1.35
N ARG A 150 -3.57 2.02 -2.49
CA ARG A 150 -3.17 3.43 -2.71
C ARG A 150 -4.07 4.31 -1.84
N HIS A 151 -3.51 5.40 -1.32
CA HIS A 151 -4.30 6.50 -0.79
C HIS A 151 -3.92 7.76 -1.55
N HIS A 152 -4.55 8.02 -2.71
CA HIS A 152 -4.34 9.30 -3.38
C HIS A 152 -5.04 10.39 -2.59
N GLN A 153 -4.28 11.31 -1.97
CA GLN A 153 -4.84 12.56 -1.47
C GLN A 153 -5.01 13.51 -2.64
N GLY A 154 -6.25 13.72 -3.06
CA GLY A 154 -6.58 14.91 -3.85
C GLY A 154 -6.14 16.17 -3.08
N LEU A 155 -5.77 17.21 -3.82
CA LEU A 155 -5.46 18.53 -3.25
C LEU A 155 -6.51 18.90 -2.19
N ILE A 156 -6.05 19.22 -0.98
CA ILE A 156 -6.89 19.84 0.06
C ILE A 156 -7.62 21.00 -0.59
N ASP A 157 -8.95 21.02 -0.59
CA ASP A 157 -9.67 22.25 -0.86
C ASP A 157 -9.48 23.19 0.34
N VAL A 158 -8.36 23.92 0.34
CA VAL A 158 -8.01 24.89 1.40
C VAL A 158 -8.93 26.11 1.33
N LYS A 159 -9.85 26.21 0.35
CA LYS A 159 -10.71 27.40 0.21
C LYS A 159 -11.75 27.52 1.31
N ASN A 160 -12.14 26.43 1.97
CA ASN A 160 -13.01 26.47 3.15
C ASN A 160 -12.39 25.66 4.30
N ARG A 161 -11.83 26.37 5.29
CA ARG A 161 -11.26 25.79 6.52
C ARG A 161 -12.27 25.01 7.39
N SER A 162 -13.53 24.90 6.96
CA SER A 162 -14.64 24.22 7.64
C SER A 162 -14.94 22.82 7.13
N ASP A 163 -14.53 22.47 5.91
CA ASP A 163 -14.86 21.17 5.29
C ASP A 163 -13.60 20.30 5.19
N TYR A 164 -13.34 19.52 6.24
CA TYR A 164 -12.28 18.50 6.24
C TYR A 164 -12.73 17.26 5.47
N THR A 165 -13.03 17.41 4.18
CA THR A 165 -13.34 16.29 3.31
C THR A 165 -12.09 15.89 2.55
N LEU A 166 -11.66 14.66 2.77
CA LEU A 166 -10.60 13.99 2.06
C LEU A 166 -11.22 13.10 0.99
N SER A 167 -10.86 13.32 -0.28
CA SER A 167 -11.07 12.32 -1.33
C SER A 167 -9.89 11.35 -1.31
N ALA A 168 -10.17 10.06 -1.19
CA ALA A 168 -9.20 8.99 -1.16
C ALA A 168 -9.49 7.97 -2.26
N THR A 169 -8.46 7.57 -2.99
CA THR A 169 -8.56 6.57 -4.05
C THR A 169 -7.69 5.37 -3.73
N ALA A 170 -8.30 4.17 -3.69
CA ALA A 170 -7.64 2.89 -3.52
C ALA A 170 -7.60 2.10 -4.82
N GLN A 171 -6.42 1.67 -5.23
CA GLN A 171 -6.21 0.88 -6.45
C GLN A 171 -5.89 -0.56 -6.10
N ILE A 172 -6.73 -1.49 -6.55
CA ILE A 172 -6.48 -2.92 -6.48
C ILE A 172 -5.66 -3.30 -7.70
N VAL A 173 -4.44 -3.77 -7.49
CA VAL A 173 -3.63 -4.39 -8.54
C VAL A 173 -3.67 -5.89 -8.39
N ILE A 174 -3.50 -6.59 -9.50
CA ILE A 174 -3.48 -8.03 -9.56
C ILE A 174 -2.22 -8.47 -10.28
N ASN A 175 -1.60 -9.54 -9.82
CA ASN A 175 -0.56 -10.19 -10.59
C ASN A 175 -1.24 -10.92 -11.75
N THR A 176 -0.81 -10.69 -12.98
CA THR A 176 -1.44 -11.31 -14.15
C THR A 176 -0.46 -12.11 -14.99
N GLN A 177 0.62 -12.67 -14.38
CA GLN A 177 1.65 -13.48 -15.07
C GLN A 177 1.10 -14.01 -16.38
N ARG A 178 1.50 -13.38 -17.51
CA ARG A 178 0.85 -13.62 -18.79
C ARG A 178 0.94 -15.12 -19.08
N HIS A 179 -0.12 -15.88 -18.82
CA HIS A 179 -0.30 -17.13 -19.50
C HIS A 179 -0.38 -16.75 -20.96
N ALA A 180 0.60 -17.20 -21.75
CA ALA A 180 0.56 -17.11 -23.20
C ALA A 180 -0.73 -17.81 -23.68
N MET A 181 -1.82 -17.06 -23.76
CA MET A 181 -3.13 -17.51 -24.25
C MET A 181 -3.45 -16.88 -25.61
N TRP A 182 -2.42 -16.56 -26.39
CA TRP A 182 -2.53 -16.34 -27.83
C TRP A 182 -1.25 -16.86 -28.50
N SER A 183 -1.30 -18.14 -28.87
CA SER A 183 -0.49 -18.74 -29.95
C SER A 183 -1.40 -19.03 -31.12
#